data_AF-A0A6H1QZH9-F1
#
_entry.id   AF-A0A6H1QZH9-F1
#
_cell.length_a   1.000
_cell.length_b   1.000
_cell.length_c   1.000
_cell.angle_alpha   90.00
_cell.angle_beta   90.00
_cell.angle_gamma   90.00
#
_symmetry.space_group_name_H-M   'P 1'
#
loop_
_entity.id
_entity.type
_entity.pdbx_description
1 polymer ?
#
loop_
_entity_poly.entity_id
_entity_poly.type
_entity_poly.pdbx_seq_one_letter_code
_entity_poly.pdbx_strand_id
1 'polypeptide(L)'
;MGKQECADCFVASRFPGLAVRTAMDGMIPARIDTPREMASAMLVLHQDLADEASRIPAGDVDTERLGRLAADTERFASALRRFGWLAAQG
;
A
#
# COMPACT_ATOMS: atom_id res chain seq x y z
N MET A 1 -22.88 -1.59 0.66
CA MET A 1 -22.46 -0.70 -0.46
C MET A 1 -22.38 0.72 0.09
N GLY A 2 -21.30 1.47 0.08
CA GLY A 2 -19.92 1.28 -0.36
C GLY A 2 -19.17 2.59 -0.05
N LYS A 3 -18.43 2.68 1.06
CA LYS A 3 -17.64 3.90 1.41
C LYS A 3 -16.27 3.93 0.72
N GLN A 4 -15.94 2.87 -0.02
CA GLN A 4 -14.68 2.71 -0.75
C GLN A 4 -14.62 3.60 -1.99
N GLU A 5 -15.78 3.94 -2.57
CA GLU A 5 -15.87 4.79 -3.78
C GLU A 5 -15.39 6.23 -3.56
N CYS A 6 -15.31 6.71 -2.32
CA CYS A 6 -14.98 8.12 -2.06
C CYS A 6 -13.47 8.39 -2.00
N ALA A 7 -12.67 7.41 -1.55
CA ALA A 7 -11.20 7.55 -1.52
C ALA A 7 -10.63 7.58 -2.94
N ASP A 8 -11.14 6.72 -3.83
CA ASP A 8 -10.72 6.66 -5.22
C ASP A 8 -11.13 7.91 -6.00
N CYS A 9 -12.32 8.47 -5.72
CA CYS A 9 -12.77 9.73 -6.33
C CYS A 9 -11.90 10.93 -5.92
N PHE A 10 -11.48 11.01 -4.65
CA PHE A 10 -10.64 12.10 -4.17
C PHE A 10 -9.24 12.07 -4.82
N VAL A 11 -8.66 10.88 -4.95
CA VAL A 11 -7.33 10.71 -5.57
C VAL A 11 -7.38 10.93 -7.08
N ALA A 12 -8.46 10.53 -7.75
CA ALA A 12 -8.65 10.75 -9.18
C ALA A 12 -8.88 12.24 -9.53
N SER A 13 -9.67 12.96 -8.73
CA SER A 13 -10.00 14.37 -8.98
C SER A 13 -8.83 15.33 -8.74
N ARG A 14 -7.95 15.03 -7.78
CA ARG A 14 -6.81 15.90 -7.45
C ARG A 14 -5.63 15.78 -8.41
N PHE A 15 -5.53 14.69 -9.18
CA PHE A 15 -4.37 14.37 -10.03
C PHE A 15 -4.77 13.73 -11.39
N PRO A 16 -5.37 14.51 -12.31
CA PRO A 16 -5.73 14.01 -13.65
C PRO A 16 -4.47 13.89 -14.53
N GLY A 17 -4.17 12.68 -15.04
CA GLY A 17 -3.14 12.47 -16.07
C GLY A 17 -1.93 11.60 -15.71
N LEU A 18 -1.79 11.09 -14.48
CA LEU A 18 -0.66 10.22 -14.13
C LEU A 18 -0.87 8.78 -14.67
N ALA A 19 -0.12 8.44 -15.71
CA ALA A 19 -0.05 7.10 -16.28
C ALA A 19 0.42 6.07 -15.25
N VAL A 20 -0.22 4.90 -15.33
CA VAL A 20 -0.21 3.81 -14.36
C VAL A 20 1.12 3.05 -14.37
N ARG A 21 1.92 3.19 -13.31
CA ARG A 21 2.77 2.10 -12.82
C ARG A 21 2.04 1.48 -11.64
N THR A 22 1.06 0.64 -11.93
CA THR A 22 0.50 -0.29 -10.94
C THR A 22 1.67 -1.02 -10.31
N ALA A 23 1.63 -1.20 -8.99
CA ALA A 23 2.48 -2.18 -8.31
C ALA A 23 2.26 -3.53 -9.00
N MET A 24 3.12 -3.87 -9.97
CA MET A 24 3.07 -5.15 -10.64
C MET A 24 3.40 -6.19 -9.57
N ASP A 25 2.57 -7.23 -9.50
CA ASP A 25 2.80 -8.47 -8.75
C ASP A 25 2.66 -8.43 -7.22
N GLY A 26 1.76 -7.60 -6.67
CA GLY A 26 1.49 -7.62 -5.22
C GLY A 26 2.69 -7.21 -4.36
N MET A 27 3.71 -6.60 -4.99
CA MET A 27 4.95 -6.23 -4.34
C MET A 27 4.93 -4.75 -3.97
N ILE A 28 5.29 -4.45 -2.73
CA ILE A 28 5.46 -3.06 -2.30
C ILE A 28 6.64 -2.42 -3.03
N PRO A 29 6.43 -1.28 -3.70
CA PRO A 29 7.49 -0.65 -4.46
C PRO A 29 8.58 -0.13 -3.53
N ALA A 30 9.83 -0.21 -3.99
CA ALA A 30 10.97 0.33 -3.24
C ALA A 30 10.93 1.86 -3.08
N ARG A 31 10.12 2.55 -3.89
CA ARG A 31 9.96 4.00 -3.90
C ARG A 31 8.50 4.36 -4.14
N ILE A 32 8.05 5.39 -3.44
CA ILE A 32 6.79 6.08 -3.67
C ILE A 32 7.18 7.48 -4.13
N ASP A 33 6.86 7.81 -5.38
CA ASP A 33 7.16 9.12 -5.94
C ASP A 33 5.86 9.94 -6.10
N THR A 34 4.68 9.34 -5.86
CA THR A 34 3.37 10.00 -5.99
C THR A 34 2.36 9.60 -4.88
N PRO A 35 1.39 10.47 -4.51
CA PRO A 35 0.32 10.11 -3.58
C PRO A 35 -0.54 8.91 -4.03
N ARG A 36 -0.66 8.69 -5.35
CA ARG A 36 -1.39 7.54 -5.88
C ARG A 36 -0.64 6.24 -5.64
N GLU A 37 0.65 6.20 -5.91
CA GLU A 37 1.50 5.03 -5.60
C GLU A 37 1.47 4.72 -4.10
N MET A 38 1.46 5.75 -3.25
CA MET A 38 1.27 5.59 -1.81
C MET A 38 -0.06 4.88 -1.48
N ALA A 39 -1.17 5.37 -2.03
CA ALA A 39 -2.50 4.81 -1.77
C ALA A 39 -2.62 3.37 -2.29
N SER A 40 -2.09 3.09 -3.49
CA SER A 40 -2.08 1.73 -4.06
C SER A 40 -1.25 0.76 -3.22
N ALA A 41 -0.04 1.14 -2.79
CA ALA A 41 0.79 0.30 -1.92
C ALA A 41 0.14 0.06 -0.55
N MET A 42 -0.53 1.06 0.00
CA MET A 42 -1.28 0.93 1.26
C MET A 42 -2.47 -0.03 1.12
N LEU A 43 -3.17 0.00 -0.02
CA LEU A 43 -4.30 -0.89 -0.27
C LEU A 43 -3.86 -2.36 -0.36
N VAL A 44 -2.76 -2.64 -1.05
CA VAL A 44 -2.17 -4.00 -1.14
C VAL A 44 -1.80 -4.51 0.25
N LEU A 45 -1.02 -3.74 1.02
CA LEU A 45 -0.66 -4.12 2.39
C LEU A 45 -1.88 -4.39 3.26
N HIS A 46 -2.91 -3.55 3.17
CA HIS A 46 -4.11 -3.70 3.97
C HIS A 46 -4.86 -4.99 3.62
N GLN A 47 -4.95 -5.34 2.33
CA GLN A 47 -5.59 -6.58 1.88
C GLN A 47 -4.81 -7.79 2.39
N ASP A 48 -3.50 -7.82 2.21
CA ASP A 48 -2.68 -8.96 2.65
C ASP A 48 -2.69 -9.15 4.17
N LEU A 49 -2.66 -8.06 4.94
CA LEU A 49 -2.78 -8.09 6.40
C LEU A 49 -4.16 -8.55 6.85
N ALA A 50 -5.23 -8.11 6.18
CA ALA A 50 -6.59 -8.54 6.50
C ALA A 50 -6.78 -10.04 6.22
N ASP A 51 -6.25 -10.52 5.09
CA ASP A 51 -6.28 -11.93 4.73
C ASP A 51 -5.52 -12.78 5.75
N GLU A 52 -4.33 -12.37 6.17
CA GLU A 52 -3.58 -13.09 7.22
C GLU A 52 -4.28 -13.03 8.58
N ALA A 53 -4.79 -11.87 8.98
CA ALA A 53 -5.52 -11.71 10.23
C ALA A 53 -6.78 -12.60 10.30
N SER A 54 -7.42 -12.87 9.16
CA SER A 54 -8.58 -13.78 9.10
C SER A 54 -8.24 -15.24 9.38
N ARG A 55 -6.97 -15.65 9.18
CA ARG A 55 -6.49 -17.03 9.35
C ARG A 55 -5.99 -17.32 10.75
N ILE A 56 -5.47 -16.31 11.46
CA ILE A 56 -4.94 -16.44 12.82
C ILE A 56 -5.94 -17.12 13.78
N PRO A 57 -7.23 -16.73 13.84
CA PRO A 57 -8.19 -17.38 14.74
C PRO A 57 -8.50 -18.84 14.38
N ALA A 58 -8.28 -19.25 13.13
CA ALA A 58 -8.46 -20.62 12.67
C ALA A 58 -7.25 -21.52 13.00
N GLY A 59 -6.18 -20.95 13.58
CA GLY A 59 -4.93 -21.66 13.87
C GLY A 59 -4.06 -21.93 12.62
N ASP A 60 -4.44 -21.37 11.47
CA ASP A 60 -3.73 -21.50 10.19
C ASP A 60 -2.76 -20.33 10.01
N VAL A 61 -1.75 -20.26 10.88
CA VAL A 61 -0.74 -19.18 10.87
C VAL A 61 0.40 -19.57 9.95
N ASP A 62 0.55 -18.84 8.82
CA ASP A 62 1.68 -19.01 7.92
C ASP A 62 2.81 -18.04 8.31
N THR A 63 3.78 -18.56 9.06
CA THR A 63 4.93 -17.78 9.53
C THR A 63 5.81 -17.23 8.42
N GLU A 64 5.89 -17.89 7.25
CA GLU A 64 6.65 -17.37 6.11
C GLU A 64 5.92 -16.19 5.47
N ARG A 65 4.59 -16.29 5.33
CA ARG A 65 3.76 -15.21 4.84
C ARG A 65 3.79 -14.00 5.77
N LEU A 66 3.73 -14.21 7.09
CA LEU A 66 3.94 -13.14 8.08
C LEU A 66 5.31 -12.47 7.95
N GLY A 67 6.37 -13.25 7.73
CA GLY A 67 7.72 -12.72 7.48
C GLY A 67 7.79 -11.84 6.23
N ARG A 68 7.14 -12.26 5.13
CA ARG A 68 7.03 -11.45 3.90
C ARG A 68 6.25 -10.16 4.15
N LEU A 69 5.10 -10.25 4.82
CA LEU A 69 4.26 -9.09 5.17
C LEU A 69 5.01 -8.06 6.03
N ALA A 70 5.83 -8.52 6.97
CA ALA A 70 6.68 -7.64 7.77
C ALA A 70 7.70 -6.89 6.90
N ALA A 71 8.41 -7.59 6.01
CA ALA A 71 9.37 -6.99 5.10
C ALA A 71 8.72 -5.97 4.13
N ASP A 72 7.54 -6.29 3.63
CA ASP A 72 6.76 -5.39 2.76
C ASP A 72 6.28 -4.14 3.50
N THR A 73 5.86 -4.29 4.76
CA THR A 73 5.48 -3.16 5.62
C THR A 73 6.67 -2.24 5.90
N GLU A 74 7.85 -2.80 6.19
CA GLU A 74 9.08 -2.04 6.38
C GLU A 74 9.48 -1.26 5.12
N ARG A 75 9.36 -1.91 3.95
CA ARG A 75 9.64 -1.29 2.65
C ARG A 75 8.70 -0.12 2.39
N PHE A 76 7.40 -0.28 2.63
CA PHE A 76 6.42 0.79 2.50
C PHE A 76 6.74 1.97 3.44
N ALA A 77 7.01 1.69 4.72
CA ALA A 77 7.34 2.72 5.70
C ALA A 77 8.63 3.49 5.31
N SER A 78 9.63 2.80 4.75
CA SER A 78 10.83 3.43 4.20
C SER A 78 10.50 4.37 3.03
N ALA A 79 9.74 3.88 2.05
CA ALA A 79 9.32 4.66 0.88
C ALA A 79 8.47 5.88 1.27
N LEU A 80 7.56 5.73 2.23
CA LEU A 80 6.70 6.80 2.73
C LEU A 80 7.50 7.89 3.44
N ARG A 81 8.47 7.53 4.30
CA ARG A 81 9.36 8.51 4.95
C ARG A 81 10.13 9.33 3.94
N ARG A 82 10.67 8.68 2.91
CA ARG A 82 11.36 9.37 1.81
C ARG A 82 10.43 10.33 1.06
N PHE A 83 9.22 9.88 0.72
CA PHE A 83 8.23 10.71 0.06
C PHE A 83 7.87 11.94 0.90
N GLY A 84 7.61 11.76 2.20
CA GLY A 84 7.32 12.85 3.13
C GLY A 84 8.47 13.84 3.28
N TRP A 85 9.72 13.37 3.34
CA TRP A 85 10.90 14.25 3.39
C TRP A 85 11.04 15.10 2.12
N LEU A 86 10.84 14.51 0.93
CA LEU A 86 10.87 15.25 -0.33
C LEU A 86 9.74 16.29 -0.40
N ALA A 87 8.54 15.93 0.04
CA ALA A 87 7.39 16.83 0.06
C ALA A 87 7.60 18.03 1.01
N ALA A 88 8.38 17.87 2.07
CA ALA A 88 8.70 18.94 3.02
C ALA A 88 9.81 19.90 2.53
N GLN A 89 10.50 19.58 1.43
CA GLN A 89 11.53 20.43 0.83
C GLN A 89 11.00 21.39 -0.24
N GLY A 90 9.72 21.25 -0.61
CA GLY A 90 9.04 22.07 -1.63
C GLY A 90 8.25 23.21 -1.04
#